data_AF-A0AAD4HYY5-F1
#
_entry.id   AF-A0AAD4HYY5-F1
#
_cell.length_a   1.000
_cell.length_b   1.000
_cell.length_c   1.000
_cell.angle_alpha   90.00
_cell.angle_beta   90.00
_cell.angle_gamma   90.00
#
_symmetry.space_group_name_H-M   'P 1'
#
loop_
_entity.id
_entity.type
_entity.pdbx_description
1 polymer ?
#
loop_
_entity_poly.entity_id
_entity_poly.type
_entity_poly.pdbx_seq_one_letter_code
_entity_poly.pdbx_strand_id
1 'polypeptide(L)'
;MRGQWSTDSIQAGDFFSSETVSPKPVHRLNYSIEVESFSVEEIQGHLAGLLSAYRAFFLEPDEEEPPRSGDAESAERSRGILRAIFGHQLGSAENEDFLLQGEEEDVLDALLKWTCESHMNSRDRHGPFEDPGACLVCLDGIATVPFVKNILLEGTVSWQMGNIQHGFLLEIEELEIA
;
A
#
# COMPACT_ATOMS: atom_id res chain seq x y z
N MET A 1 93.88 -3.33 14.84
CA MET A 1 93.38 -3.18 16.23
C MET A 1 92.08 -3.97 16.34
N ARG A 2 92.01 -4.85 17.34
CA ARG A 2 90.82 -5.66 17.70
C ARG A 2 89.86 -4.81 18.54
N GLY A 3 88.56 -5.08 18.42
CA GLY A 3 87.52 -4.73 19.37
C GLY A 3 86.21 -5.34 18.85
N GLN A 4 85.90 -6.57 19.24
CA GLN A 4 85.10 -6.97 20.42
C GLN A 4 83.59 -6.87 20.17
N TRP A 5 82.93 -8.00 20.41
CA TRP A 5 81.51 -8.26 20.26
C TRP A 5 80.70 -7.60 21.39
N SER A 6 79.45 -7.25 21.12
CA SER A 6 78.37 -7.39 22.10
C SER A 6 77.05 -7.59 21.37
N THR A 7 76.56 -8.83 21.39
CA THR A 7 75.14 -9.17 21.28
C THR A 7 74.47 -8.76 22.57
N ASP A 8 73.43 -7.93 22.51
CA ASP A 8 72.39 -7.93 23.55
C ASP A 8 71.07 -7.35 23.04
N SER A 9 70.00 -8.02 23.50
CA SER A 9 68.61 -7.60 23.60
C SER A 9 67.76 -7.48 22.33
N ILE A 10 67.12 -8.62 22.04
CA ILE A 10 65.73 -8.69 21.59
C ILE A 10 64.85 -7.97 22.64
N GLN A 11 64.17 -6.90 22.24
CA GLN A 11 62.88 -6.51 22.81
C GLN A 11 61.90 -6.33 21.65
N ALA A 12 61.30 -7.45 21.23
CA ALA A 12 60.03 -7.42 20.51
C ALA A 12 58.95 -7.05 21.52
N GLY A 13 58.84 -5.75 21.79
CA GLY A 13 57.68 -5.16 22.45
C GLY A 13 56.69 -4.71 21.39
N ASP A 14 56.23 -5.62 20.53
CA ASP A 14 55.04 -5.38 19.71
C ASP A 14 53.82 -5.43 20.64
N PHE A 15 53.63 -4.34 21.38
CA PHE A 15 52.32 -3.99 21.90
C PHE A 15 51.46 -3.62 20.69
N PHE A 16 50.93 -4.64 20.01
CA PHE A 16 49.65 -4.48 19.32
C PHE A 16 48.66 -4.05 20.39
N SER A 17 48.48 -2.74 20.53
CA SER A 17 47.23 -2.18 21.03
C SER A 17 46.15 -2.75 20.12
N SER A 18 45.61 -3.89 20.55
CA SER A 18 44.36 -4.44 20.06
C SER A 18 43.34 -3.40 20.47
N GLU A 19 43.17 -2.39 19.63
CA GLU A 19 42.03 -1.51 19.68
C GLU A 19 40.86 -2.45 19.51
N THR A 20 40.26 -2.82 20.64
CA THR A 20 38.99 -3.54 20.67
C THR A 20 38.03 -2.59 19.98
N VAL A 21 37.86 -2.76 18.67
CA VAL A 21 36.80 -2.17 17.89
C VAL A 21 35.54 -2.72 18.53
N SER A 22 35.02 -1.98 19.51
CA SER A 22 33.72 -2.24 20.09
C SER A 22 32.78 -2.29 18.89
N PRO A 23 32.11 -3.42 18.61
CA PRO A 23 31.25 -3.52 17.44
C PRO A 23 30.21 -2.42 17.57
N LYS A 24 30.31 -1.41 16.70
CA LYS A 24 29.28 -0.37 16.62
C LYS A 24 27.97 -1.11 16.39
N PRO A 25 26.94 -0.88 17.21
CA PRO A 25 25.66 -1.53 17.00
C PRO A 25 25.19 -1.18 15.58
N VAL A 26 25.02 -2.19 14.75
CA VAL A 26 24.46 -2.01 13.41
C VAL A 26 22.95 -1.88 13.61
N HIS A 27 22.45 -0.65 13.47
CA HIS A 27 21.02 -0.37 13.47
C HIS A 27 20.47 -0.75 12.11
N ARG A 28 19.67 -1.81 12.03
CA ARG A 28 18.91 -2.12 10.82
C ARG A 28 17.46 -1.74 11.06
N LEU A 29 17.04 -0.68 10.39
CA LEU A 29 15.65 -0.27 10.31
C LEU A 29 14.97 -1.13 9.24
N ASN A 30 13.83 -1.71 9.58
CA ASN A 30 12.97 -2.45 8.67
C ASN A 30 11.62 -1.75 8.61
N TYR A 31 11.06 -1.63 7.41
CA TYR A 31 9.73 -1.07 7.21
C TYR A 31 8.74 -2.19 6.89
N SER A 32 7.49 -2.10 7.34
CA SER A 32 6.42 -2.93 6.80
C SER A 32 5.17 -2.10 6.57
N ILE A 33 4.40 -2.50 5.57
CA ILE A 33 3.13 -1.85 5.22
C ILE A 33 2.02 -2.83 5.56
N GLU A 34 1.01 -2.36 6.25
CA GLU A 34 -0.22 -3.10 6.48
C GLU A 34 -1.37 -2.38 5.79
N VAL A 35 -2.18 -3.13 5.04
CA VAL A 35 -3.27 -2.59 4.25
C VAL A 35 -4.58 -3.14 4.77
N GLU A 36 -5.49 -2.27 5.18
CA GLU A 36 -6.90 -2.63 5.45
C GLU A 36 -7.73 -2.27 4.22
N SER A 37 -8.43 -3.25 3.66
CA SER A 37 -9.36 -3.05 2.54
C SER A 37 -10.79 -3.03 3.04
N PHE A 38 -11.67 -2.36 2.30
CA PHE A 38 -13.12 -2.41 2.57
C PHE A 38 -13.67 -3.85 2.50
N SER A 39 -14.69 -4.14 3.29
CA SER A 39 -15.43 -5.40 3.19
C SER A 39 -16.20 -5.47 1.87
N VAL A 40 -16.61 -6.68 1.48
CA VAL A 40 -17.41 -6.89 0.26
C VAL A 40 -18.71 -6.08 0.31
N GLU A 41 -19.35 -6.05 1.47
CA GLU A 41 -20.60 -5.31 1.70
C GLU A 41 -20.39 -3.78 1.63
N GLU A 42 -19.28 -3.29 2.17
CA GLU A 42 -18.90 -1.87 2.07
C GLU A 42 -18.64 -1.48 0.61
N ILE A 43 -17.87 -2.30 -0.12
CA ILE A 43 -17.60 -2.10 -1.55
C ILE A 43 -18.91 -2.09 -2.34
N GLN A 44 -19.80 -3.06 -2.10
CA GLN A 44 -21.11 -3.13 -2.76
C GLN A 44 -21.94 -1.87 -2.50
N GLY A 45 -21.96 -1.38 -1.25
CA GLY A 45 -22.65 -0.13 -0.90
C GLY A 45 -22.09 1.10 -1.64
N HIS A 46 -20.76 1.21 -1.73
CA HIS A 46 -20.11 2.28 -2.49
C HIS A 46 -20.43 2.21 -3.99
N LEU A 47 -20.36 1.01 -4.59
CA LEU A 47 -20.69 0.79 -6.00
C LEU A 47 -22.16 1.11 -6.30
N ALA A 48 -23.07 0.70 -5.43
CA ALA A 48 -24.49 1.03 -5.54
C ALA A 48 -24.73 2.54 -5.51
N GLY A 49 -24.06 3.26 -4.61
CA GLY A 49 -24.14 4.72 -4.53
C GLY A 49 -23.65 5.41 -5.82
N LEU A 50 -22.51 4.97 -6.36
CA LEU A 50 -21.96 5.50 -7.61
C LEU A 50 -22.88 5.21 -8.81
N LEU A 51 -23.38 3.98 -8.93
CA LEU A 51 -24.26 3.58 -10.02
C LEU A 51 -25.59 4.32 -9.96
N SER A 52 -26.17 4.46 -8.77
CA SER A 52 -27.42 5.19 -8.55
C SER A 52 -27.27 6.67 -8.95
N ALA A 53 -26.20 7.34 -8.51
CA ALA A 53 -25.92 8.73 -8.87
C ALA A 53 -25.69 8.90 -10.38
N TYR A 54 -25.03 7.95 -11.03
CA TYR A 54 -24.85 7.93 -12.48
C TYR A 54 -26.19 7.76 -13.21
N ARG A 55 -26.97 6.74 -12.87
CA ARG A 55 -28.27 6.45 -13.51
C ARG A 55 -29.33 7.52 -13.24
N ALA A 56 -29.31 8.17 -12.08
CA ALA A 56 -30.27 9.22 -11.74
C ALA A 56 -30.24 10.42 -12.70
N PHE A 57 -29.13 10.63 -13.41
CA PHE A 57 -28.98 11.71 -14.39
C PHE A 57 -28.99 11.22 -15.85
N PHE A 58 -28.35 10.08 -16.13
CA PHE A 58 -28.18 9.58 -17.50
C PHE A 58 -29.28 8.64 -17.98
N LEU A 59 -30.07 8.06 -17.07
CA LEU A 59 -31.24 7.26 -17.44
C LEU A 59 -32.45 8.21 -17.60
N GLU A 60 -33.10 8.15 -18.76
CA GLU A 60 -34.38 8.84 -18.92
C GLU A 60 -35.38 8.26 -17.91
N PRO A 61 -36.14 9.10 -17.18
CA PRO A 61 -37.18 8.60 -16.30
C PRO A 61 -38.26 7.90 -17.12
N ASP A 62 -38.70 6.72 -16.68
CA ASP A 62 -39.87 6.08 -17.27
C ASP A 62 -41.10 7.00 -17.16
N GLU A 63 -42.05 6.90 -18.09
CA GLU A 63 -43.25 7.76 -18.09
C GLU A 63 -44.08 7.65 -16.80
N GLU A 64 -43.92 6.56 -16.05
CA GLU A 64 -44.59 6.30 -14.77
C GLU A 64 -43.76 6.74 -13.55
N GLU A 65 -42.48 7.06 -13.72
CA GLU A 65 -41.60 7.47 -12.63
C GLU A 65 -41.58 9.00 -12.45
N PRO A 66 -41.54 9.49 -11.20
CA PRO A 66 -41.30 10.89 -10.95
C PRO A 66 -39.92 11.30 -11.52
N PRO A 67 -39.80 12.51 -12.11
CA PRO A 67 -38.55 12.97 -12.69
C PRO A 67 -37.46 12.95 -11.63
N ARG A 68 -36.42 12.15 -11.87
CA ARG A 68 -35.24 12.10 -11.01
C ARG A 68 -34.49 13.42 -11.16
N SER A 69 -34.39 14.18 -10.08
CA SER A 69 -33.54 15.38 -10.05
C SER A 69 -32.08 14.94 -9.91
N GLY A 70 -31.52 14.36 -10.96
CA GLY A 70 -30.11 14.02 -11.01
C GLY A 70 -29.27 15.30 -10.97
N ASP A 71 -28.32 15.37 -10.05
CA ASP A 71 -27.29 16.40 -10.08
C ASP A 71 -26.23 16.01 -11.12
N ALA A 72 -26.04 16.85 -12.13
CA ALA A 72 -25.10 16.64 -13.21
C ALA A 72 -23.66 16.52 -12.69
N GLU A 73 -23.30 17.28 -11.65
CA GLU A 73 -21.95 17.22 -11.07
C GLU A 73 -21.71 15.90 -10.35
N SER A 74 -22.68 15.43 -9.57
CA SER A 74 -22.65 14.11 -8.92
C SER A 74 -22.57 12.96 -9.93
N ALA A 75 -23.31 13.06 -11.03
CA ALA A 75 -23.31 12.04 -12.08
C ALA A 75 -21.96 11.96 -12.81
N GLU A 76 -21.38 13.10 -13.20
CA GLU A 76 -20.05 13.12 -13.83
C GLU A 76 -18.94 12.71 -12.87
N ARG A 77 -19.05 13.06 -11.59
CA ARG A 77 -18.12 12.56 -10.57
C ARG A 77 -18.19 11.04 -10.46
N SER A 78 -19.40 10.49 -10.37
CA SER A 78 -19.60 9.05 -10.27
C SER A 78 -19.10 8.32 -11.51
N ARG A 79 -19.36 8.86 -12.71
CA ARG A 79 -18.80 8.36 -13.97
C ARG A 79 -17.28 8.37 -13.97
N GLY A 80 -16.66 9.45 -13.50
CA GLY A 80 -15.21 9.59 -13.39
C GLY A 80 -14.60 8.53 -12.49
N ILE A 81 -15.22 8.27 -11.32
CA ILE A 81 -14.79 7.25 -10.37
C ILE A 81 -14.94 5.84 -10.97
N LEU A 82 -16.10 5.52 -11.56
CA LEU A 82 -16.33 4.23 -12.21
C LEU A 82 -15.31 3.97 -13.35
N ARG A 83 -14.99 4.98 -14.15
CA ARG A 83 -13.95 4.89 -15.19
C ARG A 83 -12.55 4.74 -14.62
N ALA A 84 -12.23 5.40 -13.51
CA ALA A 84 -10.92 5.27 -12.88
C ALA A 84 -10.70 3.84 -12.36
N ILE A 85 -11.75 3.24 -11.77
CA ILE A 85 -11.69 1.89 -11.18
C ILE A 85 -11.78 0.81 -12.27
N PHE A 86 -12.73 0.93 -13.20
CA PHE A 86 -13.07 -0.11 -14.18
C PHE A 86 -12.71 0.27 -15.62
N GLY A 87 -11.82 1.23 -15.83
CA GLY A 87 -11.53 1.78 -17.16
C GLY A 87 -11.03 0.75 -18.17
N HIS A 88 -10.37 -0.32 -17.72
CA HIS A 88 -9.98 -1.42 -18.59
C HIS A 88 -11.19 -2.21 -19.10
N GLN A 89 -12.22 -2.39 -18.28
CA GLN A 89 -13.46 -3.09 -18.61
C GLN A 89 -14.45 -2.18 -19.37
N LEU A 90 -14.56 -0.92 -18.96
CA LEU A 90 -15.44 0.10 -19.53
C LEU A 90 -14.81 0.87 -20.71
N GLY A 91 -13.69 0.40 -21.25
CA GLY A 91 -12.83 1.15 -22.19
C GLY A 91 -13.43 1.52 -23.56
N SER A 92 -14.72 1.28 -23.79
CA SER A 92 -15.45 1.76 -24.96
C SER A 92 -16.80 2.34 -24.55
N ALA A 93 -17.34 3.26 -25.36
CA ALA A 93 -18.68 3.81 -25.12
C ALA A 93 -19.76 2.72 -25.09
N GLU A 94 -19.60 1.66 -25.89
CA GLU A 94 -20.51 0.49 -25.90
C GLU A 94 -20.48 -0.28 -24.58
N ASN A 95 -19.34 -0.30 -23.89
CA ASN A 95 -19.22 -0.92 -22.58
C ASN A 95 -19.72 -0.01 -21.44
N GLU A 96 -19.82 1.30 -21.66
CA GLU A 96 -20.49 2.21 -20.71
C GLU A 96 -22.01 2.09 -20.78
N ASP A 97 -22.57 1.71 -21.93
CA ASP A 97 -24.00 1.44 -22.07
C ASP A 97 -24.45 0.29 -21.16
N PHE A 98 -23.57 -0.66 -20.83
CA PHE A 98 -23.81 -1.68 -19.82
C PHE A 98 -24.28 -1.09 -18.48
N LEU A 99 -23.69 0.04 -18.06
CA LEU A 99 -24.06 0.71 -16.81
C LEU A 99 -25.47 1.29 -16.86
N LEU A 100 -26.04 1.54 -18.03
CA LEU A 100 -27.38 2.13 -18.20
C LEU A 100 -28.44 1.10 -18.57
N GLN A 101 -28.09 0.10 -19.38
CA GLN A 101 -29.06 -0.84 -19.98
C GLN A 101 -29.29 -2.10 -19.14
N GLY A 102 -28.32 -2.51 -18.31
CA GLY A 102 -28.47 -3.70 -17.46
C GLY A 102 -29.39 -3.47 -16.28
N GLU A 103 -29.99 -4.54 -15.74
CA GLU A 103 -30.64 -4.48 -14.43
C GLU A 103 -29.62 -4.04 -13.38
N GLU A 104 -30.06 -3.26 -12.39
CA GLU A 104 -29.14 -2.70 -11.38
C GLU A 104 -28.36 -3.78 -10.64
N GLU A 105 -29.04 -4.87 -10.27
CA GLU A 105 -28.47 -6.03 -9.58
C GLU A 105 -27.37 -6.69 -10.44
N ASP A 106 -27.66 -6.97 -11.71
CA ASP A 106 -26.69 -7.57 -12.65
C ASP A 106 -25.44 -6.70 -12.85
N VAL A 107 -25.63 -5.37 -12.94
CA VAL A 107 -24.51 -4.44 -13.08
C VAL A 107 -23.67 -4.42 -11.82
N LEU A 108 -24.29 -4.35 -10.64
CA LEU A 108 -23.57 -4.36 -9.37
C LEU A 108 -22.82 -5.68 -9.15
N ASP A 109 -23.42 -6.82 -9.49
CA ASP A 109 -22.77 -8.13 -9.42
C ASP A 109 -21.54 -8.20 -10.32
N ALA A 110 -21.62 -7.67 -11.54
CA ALA A 110 -20.48 -7.61 -12.45
C ALA A 110 -19.36 -6.71 -11.92
N LEU A 111 -19.70 -5.51 -11.42
CA LEU A 111 -18.72 -4.57 -10.84
C LEU A 111 -18.04 -5.18 -9.61
N LEU A 112 -18.81 -5.84 -8.74
CA LEU A 112 -18.29 -6.52 -7.56
C LEU A 112 -17.37 -7.67 -7.95
N LYS A 113 -17.78 -8.48 -8.93
CA LYS A 113 -16.96 -9.57 -9.45
C LYS A 113 -15.63 -9.06 -10.02
N TRP A 114 -15.63 -7.99 -10.82
CA TRP A 114 -14.40 -7.40 -11.34
C TRP A 114 -13.50 -6.89 -10.21
N THR A 115 -14.08 -6.32 -9.15
CA THR A 115 -13.35 -5.89 -7.97
C THR A 115 -12.71 -7.07 -7.24
N CYS A 116 -13.41 -8.19 -7.07
CA CYS A 116 -12.85 -9.39 -6.46
C CYS A 116 -11.77 -10.06 -7.33
N GLU A 117 -11.88 -9.98 -8.65
CA GLU A 117 -10.88 -10.51 -9.59
C GLU A 117 -9.59 -9.68 -9.58
N SER A 118 -9.67 -8.37 -9.32
CA SER A 118 -8.53 -7.47 -9.20
C SER A 118 -7.91 -7.42 -7.80
N HIS A 119 -8.68 -7.73 -6.75
CA HIS A 119 -8.24 -7.64 -5.35
C HIS A 119 -8.39 -8.98 -4.65
N MET A 120 -7.29 -9.73 -4.53
CA MET A 120 -7.27 -10.92 -3.68
C MET A 120 -6.90 -10.56 -2.24
N ASN A 121 -7.90 -10.66 -1.38
CA ASN A 121 -7.85 -10.90 0.07
C ASN A 121 -7.62 -9.72 1.03
N SER A 122 -8.28 -9.88 2.18
CA SER A 122 -8.29 -8.98 3.32
C SER A 122 -6.99 -9.00 4.09
N ARG A 123 -6.58 -7.80 4.52
CA ARG A 123 -5.41 -7.51 5.37
C ARG A 123 -4.11 -8.06 4.83
N ASP A 124 -3.57 -7.38 3.83
CA ASP A 124 -2.26 -7.69 3.28
C ASP A 124 -1.15 -6.98 4.06
N ARG A 125 -0.14 -7.76 4.48
CA ARG A 125 1.09 -7.22 5.04
C ARG A 125 2.20 -7.34 4.00
N HIS A 126 2.81 -6.21 3.66
CA HIS A 126 3.95 -6.13 2.76
C HIS A 126 5.25 -5.86 3.54
N GLY A 127 6.33 -6.51 3.12
CA GLY A 127 7.64 -6.41 3.75
C GLY A 127 8.00 -7.61 4.64
N PRO A 128 9.02 -7.49 5.51
CA PRO A 128 9.76 -6.26 5.81
C PRO A 128 10.66 -5.78 4.66
N PHE A 129 10.82 -4.46 4.55
CA PHE A 129 11.72 -3.77 3.62
C PHE A 129 12.93 -3.21 4.39
N GLU A 130 14.15 -3.58 3.99
CA GLU A 130 15.37 -2.98 4.55
C GLU A 130 15.68 -1.60 3.91
N ASP A 131 15.20 -1.37 2.69
CA ASP A 131 15.39 -0.13 1.93
C ASP A 131 14.12 0.75 1.95
N PRO A 132 14.22 2.02 2.39
CA PRO A 132 13.09 2.94 2.36
C PRO A 132 12.55 3.19 0.94
N GLY A 133 13.42 3.19 -0.08
CA GLY A 133 13.02 3.40 -1.47
C GLY A 133 12.09 2.30 -1.96
N ALA A 134 12.46 1.04 -1.75
CA ALA A 134 11.61 -0.12 -2.05
C ALA A 134 10.27 -0.07 -1.30
N CYS A 135 10.26 0.39 -0.05
CA CYS A 135 9.03 0.57 0.73
C CYS A 135 8.11 1.63 0.09
N LEU A 136 8.66 2.78 -0.32
CA LEU A 136 7.88 3.85 -0.95
C LEU A 136 7.32 3.45 -2.32
N VAL A 137 8.08 2.69 -3.12
CA VAL A 137 7.59 2.14 -4.39
C VAL A 137 6.43 1.17 -4.16
N CYS A 138 6.51 0.32 -3.13
CA CYS A 138 5.40 -0.55 -2.75
C CYS A 138 4.17 0.26 -2.30
N LEU A 139 4.39 1.31 -1.50
CA LEU A 139 3.32 2.19 -1.02
C LEU A 139 2.61 2.91 -2.17
N ASP A 140 3.35 3.43 -3.15
CA ASP A 140 2.78 4.07 -4.34
C ASP A 140 1.87 3.11 -5.13
N GLY A 141 2.32 1.86 -5.28
CA GLY A 141 1.50 0.80 -5.87
C GLY A 141 0.18 0.58 -5.11
N ILE A 142 0.25 0.46 -3.78
CA ILE A 142 -0.93 0.24 -2.93
C ILE A 142 -1.86 1.46 -2.93
N ALA A 143 -1.34 2.68 -2.92
CA ALA A 143 -2.13 3.90 -2.93
C ALA A 143 -2.99 4.07 -4.20
N THR A 144 -2.61 3.40 -5.29
CA THR A 144 -3.40 3.38 -6.53
C THR A 144 -4.49 2.30 -6.57
N VAL A 145 -4.52 1.42 -5.56
CA VAL A 145 -5.50 0.33 -5.46
C VAL A 145 -6.83 0.90 -4.97
N PRO A 146 -7.94 0.70 -5.70
CA PRO A 146 -9.25 1.13 -5.23
C PRO A 146 -9.70 0.30 -4.03
N PHE A 147 -10.56 0.87 -3.19
CA PHE A 147 -11.12 0.22 -2.00
C PHE A 147 -10.08 -0.17 -0.92
N VAL A 148 -9.00 0.60 -0.82
CA VAL A 148 -8.14 0.62 0.37
C VAL A 148 -8.74 1.60 1.38
N LYS A 149 -8.91 1.13 2.62
CA LYS A 149 -9.47 1.92 3.72
C LYS A 149 -8.36 2.55 4.54
N ASN A 150 -7.39 1.76 4.98
CA ASN A 150 -6.25 2.23 5.78
C ASN A 150 -4.94 1.66 5.27
N ILE A 151 -3.89 2.47 5.34
CA ILE A 151 -2.51 2.02 5.13
C ILE A 151 -1.69 2.41 6.35
N LEU A 152 -1.12 1.41 7.03
CA LEU A 152 -0.22 1.63 8.16
C LEU A 152 1.21 1.35 7.75
N LEU A 153 2.12 2.28 8.05
CA LEU A 153 3.56 2.13 7.83
C LEU A 153 4.26 1.94 9.18
N GLU A 154 4.79 0.74 9.40
CA GLU A 154 5.53 0.42 10.62
C GLU A 154 7.04 0.47 10.38
N GLY A 155 7.77 1.11 11.29
CA GLY A 155 9.24 1.08 11.33
C GLY A 155 9.74 0.26 12.51
N THR A 156 10.48 -0.82 12.26
CA THR A 156 11.08 -1.66 13.30
C THR A 156 12.59 -1.49 13.29
N VAL A 157 13.18 -1.02 14.39
CA VAL A 157 14.64 -1.00 14.53
C VAL A 157 15.11 -2.28 15.19
N SER A 158 15.97 -3.03 14.50
CA SER A 158 16.67 -4.18 15.07
C SER A 158 18.11 -3.81 15.43
N TRP A 159 18.53 -4.25 16.61
CA TRP A 159 19.87 -4.02 17.17
C TRP A 159 20.48 -5.39 17.45
N GLN A 160 21.63 -5.69 16.88
CA GLN A 160 22.43 -6.85 17.29
C GLN A 160 23.44 -6.41 18.35
N MET A 161 23.10 -6.64 19.63
CA MET A 161 24.09 -6.82 20.68
C MET A 161 24.29 -8.33 20.85
N GLY A 162 25.54 -8.78 21.03
CA GLY A 162 25.95 -10.19 20.97
C GLY A 162 24.87 -11.22 21.36
N ASN A 163 24.66 -12.20 20.48
CA ASN A 163 23.79 -13.37 20.60
C ASN A 163 22.31 -13.17 21.03
N ILE A 164 21.77 -11.94 21.13
CA ILE A 164 20.38 -11.72 21.53
C ILE A 164 19.71 -10.68 20.62
N GLN A 165 18.63 -11.06 19.93
CA GLN A 165 17.77 -10.17 19.14
C GLN A 165 16.64 -9.61 20.02
N HIS A 166 16.50 -8.29 20.07
CA HIS A 166 15.33 -7.58 20.63
C HIS A 166 14.72 -6.67 19.56
N GLY A 167 13.41 -6.78 19.32
CA GLY A 167 12.65 -5.91 18.41
C GLY A 167 11.78 -4.92 19.19
N PHE A 168 11.76 -3.66 18.75
CA PHE A 168 10.85 -2.62 19.24
C PHE A 168 10.00 -2.11 18.08
N LEU A 169 8.69 -2.04 18.27
CA LEU A 169 7.71 -1.48 17.34
C LEU A 169 7.72 0.05 17.48
N LEU A 170 8.00 0.80 16.41
CA LEU A 170 7.66 2.22 16.34
C LEU A 170 6.38 2.33 15.51
N GLU A 171 5.27 2.62 16.18
CA GLU A 171 4.03 3.04 15.52
C GLU A 171 4.26 4.45 14.96
N ILE A 172 4.16 4.61 13.64
CA ILE A 172 4.16 5.91 12.99
C ILE A 172 2.71 6.18 12.56
N GLU A 173 2.24 7.39 12.89
CA GLU A 173 0.84 7.85 12.83
C GLU A 173 0.12 7.51 11.52
N GLU A 174 -1.18 7.19 11.66
CA GLU A 174 -2.14 6.94 10.58
C GLU A 174 -2.01 7.98 9.47
N LEU A 175 -1.86 7.51 8.22
CA LEU A 175 -1.92 8.35 7.04
C LEU A 175 -3.34 8.28 6.48
N GLU A 176 -4.15 9.28 6.81
CA GLU A 176 -5.50 9.44 6.27
C GLU A 176 -5.39 9.88 4.80
N ILE A 177 -5.78 9.01 3.86
CA ILE A 177 -5.76 9.30 2.43
C ILE A 177 -7.10 9.95 2.07
N ALA A 178 -7.05 11.21 1.63
CA ALA A 178 -8.21 12.04 1.27
C ALA A 178 -8.74 11.76 -0.14
#